data_AF-A0A256XB86-F1
#
_entry.id   AF-A0A256XB86-F1
#
_cell.length_a   1.000
_cell.length_b   1.000
_cell.length_c   1.000
_cell.angle_alpha   90.00
_cell.angle_beta   90.00
_cell.angle_gamma   90.00
#
_symmetry.space_group_name_H-M   'P 1'
#
loop_
_entity.id
_entity.type
_entity.pdbx_description
1 polymer ?
#
loop_
_entity_poly.entity_id
_entity_poly.type
_entity_poly.pdbx_seq_one_letter_code
_entity_poly.pdbx_strand_id
1 'polypeptide(L)'
;MFFGEKEPKIWRNPWVPGQIGASPIHDWTALQTWLYIFKTRIPYNPLYEIGFFRIGCWVCPALKLAEIENIKKTHPSLWEKWEEELEKWRKTYGFPREWVTYGFWRWRRLSKSQKELAKALGLTCVISEARSVPERLEYTLIYEGETCSVNATESIIKAALNTRIDLERISNFLSILGEAKTSKELGIVNLMGKDFTCRIFQTGRFVIRVKDDKEIPRKIVEKVFKTIVKAIYCVGCGICVSKCPNGAISIINGKAVIDKALCTHCEKCLGECPVLL
;
A
#
# COMPACT_ATOMS: atom_id res chain seq x y z
N MET A 1 14.01 -19.96 -2.76
CA MET A 1 14.59 -19.90 -1.40
C MET A 1 13.99 -21.07 -0.64
N PHE A 2 14.83 -22.05 -0.34
CA PHE A 2 14.43 -23.37 0.15
C PHE A 2 13.80 -23.26 1.54
N PHE A 3 12.52 -23.58 1.67
CA PHE A 3 11.90 -23.91 2.96
C PHE A 3 12.14 -25.40 3.19
N GLY A 4 13.14 -25.76 4.00
CA GLY A 4 13.42 -27.18 4.25
C GLY A 4 14.49 -27.49 5.28
N GLU A 5 15.49 -26.63 5.49
CA GLU A 5 16.47 -26.84 6.55
C GLU A 5 16.05 -26.07 7.80
N LYS A 6 15.75 -26.80 8.89
CA LYS A 6 15.53 -26.19 10.20
C LYS A 6 16.82 -25.47 10.59
N GLU A 7 16.72 -24.15 10.82
CA GLU A 7 17.85 -23.39 11.33
C GLU A 7 18.35 -24.03 12.64
N PRO A 8 19.66 -24.14 12.84
CA PRO A 8 20.21 -24.70 14.06
C PRO A 8 19.77 -23.87 15.27
N LYS A 9 19.70 -24.50 16.46
CA LYS A 9 19.31 -23.83 17.72
C LYS A 9 20.14 -22.59 18.02
N ILE A 10 21.37 -22.53 17.51
CA ILE A 10 22.22 -21.34 17.52
C ILE A 10 22.57 -21.05 16.07
N TRP A 11 22.23 -19.86 15.60
CA TRP A 11 22.44 -19.43 14.22
C TRP A 11 23.08 -18.04 14.18
N ARG A 12 23.69 -17.69 13.05
CA ARG A 12 24.27 -16.35 12.82
C ARG A 12 23.48 -15.66 11.72
N ASN A 13 23.12 -14.40 11.93
CA ASN A 13 22.36 -13.65 10.93
C ASN A 13 23.27 -13.30 9.74
N PRO A 14 22.98 -13.78 8.52
CA PRO A 14 23.79 -13.46 7.35
C PRO A 14 23.65 -11.99 6.91
N TRP A 15 22.60 -11.31 7.34
CA TRP A 15 22.27 -9.93 6.96
C TRP A 15 22.73 -8.89 7.98
N VAL A 16 23.02 -9.31 9.21
CA VAL A 16 23.44 -8.42 10.32
C VAL A 16 24.71 -8.98 10.97
N PRO A 17 25.90 -8.52 10.54
CA PRO A 17 27.18 -9.00 11.07
C PRO A 17 27.26 -8.88 12.60
N GLY A 18 27.74 -9.95 13.25
CA GLY A 18 27.90 -10.01 14.72
C GLY A 18 26.65 -10.43 15.50
N GLN A 19 25.50 -10.59 14.86
CA GLN A 19 24.29 -11.08 15.54
C GLN A 19 24.25 -12.61 15.58
N ILE A 20 24.19 -13.15 16.80
CA ILE A 20 23.95 -14.57 17.07
C ILE A 20 22.51 -14.72 17.58
N GLY A 21 21.71 -15.54 16.89
CA GLY A 21 20.38 -15.92 17.32
C GLY A 21 20.39 -17.25 18.05
N ALA A 22 19.54 -17.39 19.07
CA ALA A 22 19.31 -18.65 19.76
C ALA A 22 17.81 -18.96 19.80
N SER A 23 17.46 -20.21 19.52
CA SER A 23 16.08 -20.72 19.49
C SER A 23 15.96 -21.93 20.46
N PRO A 24 15.99 -21.72 21.79
CA PRO A 24 16.18 -22.79 22.77
C PRO A 24 15.08 -23.86 22.76
N ILE A 25 13.84 -23.43 22.51
CA ILE A 25 12.65 -24.27 22.45
C ILE A 25 12.18 -24.54 21.01
N HIS A 26 13.08 -24.42 20.02
CA HIS A 26 12.73 -24.60 18.60
C HIS A 26 12.04 -25.94 18.31
N ASP A 27 12.48 -27.00 18.99
CA ASP A 27 11.94 -28.36 18.81
C ASP A 27 10.79 -28.69 19.76
N TRP A 28 10.33 -27.72 20.55
CA TRP A 28 9.22 -27.93 21.47
C TRP A 28 7.89 -27.86 20.72
N THR A 29 7.03 -28.81 20.99
CA THR A 29 5.62 -28.75 20.62
C THR A 29 4.88 -27.75 21.52
N ALA A 30 3.71 -27.30 21.07
CA ALA A 30 2.82 -26.49 21.91
C ALA A 30 2.49 -27.21 23.23
N LEU A 31 2.26 -28.53 23.20
CA LEU A 31 1.98 -29.34 24.38
C LEU A 31 3.15 -29.32 25.38
N GLN A 32 4.38 -29.54 24.92
CA GLN A 32 5.57 -29.49 25.78
C GLN A 32 5.74 -28.11 26.43
N THR A 33 5.48 -27.05 25.66
CA THR A 33 5.53 -25.67 26.15
C THR A 33 4.51 -25.45 27.27
N TRP A 34 3.25 -25.87 27.07
CA TRP A 34 2.20 -25.75 28.07
C TRP A 34 2.45 -26.60 29.32
N LEU A 35 2.88 -27.85 29.16
CA LEU A 35 3.25 -28.71 30.29
C LEU A 35 4.35 -28.08 31.15
N TYR A 36 5.33 -27.44 30.52
CA TYR A 36 6.38 -26.72 31.23
C TYR A 36 5.83 -25.50 31.97
N ILE A 37 5.00 -24.67 31.32
CA ILE A 37 4.34 -23.52 31.95
C ILE A 37 3.56 -23.96 33.19
N PHE A 38 2.77 -25.03 33.09
CA PHE A 38 1.99 -25.55 34.21
C PHE A 38 2.86 -26.15 35.32
N LYS A 39 3.89 -26.93 34.95
CA LYS A 39 4.85 -27.51 35.91
C LYS A 39 5.57 -26.44 36.72
N THR A 40 5.95 -25.33 36.07
CA THR A 40 6.74 -24.24 36.66
C THR A 40 5.89 -23.11 37.21
N ARG A 41 4.57 -23.13 36.96
CA ARG A 41 3.61 -22.08 37.34
C ARG A 41 3.99 -20.70 36.78
N ILE A 42 4.49 -20.66 35.55
CA ILE A 42 4.77 -19.41 34.85
C ILE A 42 3.43 -18.70 34.54
N PRO A 43 3.27 -17.42 34.89
CA PRO A 43 2.11 -16.64 34.46
C PRO A 43 2.05 -16.56 32.93
N TYR A 44 0.87 -16.79 32.35
CA TYR A 44 0.62 -16.65 30.93
C TYR A 44 -0.58 -15.73 30.68
N ASN A 45 -0.77 -15.33 29.42
CA ASN A 45 -1.85 -14.41 29.07
C ASN A 45 -3.23 -15.09 29.20
N PRO A 46 -4.18 -14.54 29.99
CA PRO A 46 -5.52 -15.13 30.16
C PRO A 46 -6.32 -15.33 28.87
N LEU A 47 -5.98 -14.61 27.79
CA LEU A 47 -6.65 -14.80 26.49
C LEU A 47 -6.48 -16.22 25.94
N TYR A 48 -5.42 -16.94 26.32
CA TYR A 48 -5.26 -18.35 25.96
C TYR A 48 -6.37 -19.24 26.56
N GLU A 49 -6.95 -18.85 27.70
CA GLU A 49 -8.02 -19.61 28.37
C GLU A 49 -9.37 -19.47 27.67
N ILE A 50 -9.56 -18.36 26.94
CA ILE A 50 -10.79 -18.09 26.19
C ILE A 50 -10.66 -18.39 24.69
N GLY A 51 -9.67 -19.23 24.32
CA GLY A 51 -9.57 -19.83 23.00
C GLY A 51 -8.78 -19.04 21.96
N PHE A 52 -7.95 -18.08 22.36
CA PHE A 52 -6.97 -17.45 21.46
C PHE A 52 -5.70 -18.29 21.39
N PHE A 53 -5.23 -18.62 20.18
CA PHE A 53 -4.01 -19.43 19.99
C PHE A 53 -2.78 -18.59 19.69
N ARG A 54 -2.99 -17.41 19.09
CA ARG A 54 -1.91 -16.46 18.78
C ARG A 54 -2.33 -15.06 19.19
N ILE A 55 -1.62 -14.52 20.17
CA ILE A 55 -1.83 -13.16 20.65
C ILE A 55 -0.82 -12.25 19.96
N GLY A 56 -1.32 -11.17 19.35
CA GLY A 56 -0.53 -10.24 18.57
C GLY A 56 -1.39 -9.06 18.14
N CYS A 57 -1.16 -8.53 16.94
CA CYS A 57 -1.94 -7.41 16.40
C CYS A 57 -3.42 -7.75 16.20
N TRP A 58 -4.27 -6.77 16.48
CA TRP A 58 -5.71 -6.80 16.22
C TRP A 58 -6.06 -6.01 14.94
N VAL A 59 -6.76 -6.54 13.93
CA VAL A 59 -7.17 -7.94 13.67
C VAL A 59 -6.14 -8.60 12.77
N CYS A 60 -5.56 -9.73 13.20
CA CYS A 60 -4.53 -10.42 12.42
C CYS A 60 -5.16 -11.24 11.27
N PRO A 61 -4.78 -11.02 9.99
CA PRO A 61 -5.29 -11.80 8.86
C PRO A 61 -4.91 -13.30 8.92
N ALA A 62 -3.95 -13.67 9.75
CA ALA A 62 -3.55 -15.06 9.95
C ALA A 62 -4.36 -15.80 11.03
N LEU A 63 -5.33 -15.15 11.68
CA LEU A 63 -6.22 -15.78 12.66
C LEU A 63 -7.07 -16.87 12.01
N LYS A 64 -7.39 -17.91 12.78
CA LYS A 64 -8.40 -18.89 12.38
C LYS A 64 -9.80 -18.25 12.42
N LEU A 65 -10.73 -18.79 11.63
CA LEU A 65 -12.12 -18.34 11.65
C LEU A 65 -12.75 -18.48 13.05
N ALA A 66 -12.42 -19.55 13.78
CA ALA A 66 -12.88 -19.73 15.16
C ALA A 66 -12.40 -18.61 16.10
N GLU A 67 -11.16 -18.13 15.93
CA GLU A 67 -10.64 -17.00 16.70
C GLU A 67 -11.39 -15.71 16.34
N ILE A 68 -11.72 -15.49 15.07
CA ILE A 68 -12.57 -14.36 14.64
C ILE A 68 -13.96 -14.43 15.29
N GLU A 69 -14.55 -15.61 15.46
CA GLU A 69 -15.82 -15.75 16.19
C GLU A 69 -15.68 -15.42 17.68
N ASN A 70 -14.55 -15.80 18.31
CA ASN A 70 -14.27 -15.40 19.69
C ASN A 70 -14.11 -13.88 19.81
N ILE A 71 -13.51 -13.24 18.82
CA ILE A 71 -13.36 -11.79 18.69
C ILE A 71 -14.72 -11.09 18.67
N LYS A 72 -15.64 -11.55 17.82
CA LYS A 72 -17.00 -11.01 17.73
C LYS A 72 -17.73 -11.06 19.07
N LYS A 73 -17.54 -12.15 19.83
CA LYS A 73 -18.18 -12.35 21.13
C LYS A 73 -17.55 -11.52 22.25
N THR A 74 -16.21 -11.46 22.28
CA THR A 74 -15.47 -10.85 23.39
C THR A 74 -15.24 -9.34 23.21
N HIS A 75 -15.16 -8.87 21.96
CA HIS A 75 -14.87 -7.48 21.61
C HIS A 75 -15.78 -6.99 20.46
N PRO A 76 -17.12 -7.02 20.63
CA PRO A 76 -18.07 -6.72 19.57
C PRO A 76 -17.88 -5.32 18.98
N SER A 77 -17.65 -4.30 19.83
CA SER A 77 -17.47 -2.91 19.38
C SER A 77 -16.21 -2.70 18.52
N LEU A 78 -15.15 -3.49 18.75
CA LEU A 78 -13.95 -3.45 17.91
C LEU A 78 -14.17 -4.21 16.61
N TRP A 79 -14.93 -5.30 16.66
CA TRP A 79 -15.29 -6.06 15.47
C TRP A 79 -16.20 -5.26 14.55
N GLU A 80 -17.21 -4.58 15.08
CA GLU A 80 -18.15 -3.73 14.31
C GLU A 80 -17.39 -2.68 13.49
N LYS A 81 -16.43 -1.98 14.10
CA LYS A 81 -15.56 -1.02 13.39
C LYS A 81 -14.80 -1.66 12.24
N TRP A 82 -14.28 -2.88 12.44
CA TRP A 82 -13.56 -3.60 11.40
C TRP A 82 -14.49 -4.08 10.27
N GLU A 83 -15.66 -4.61 10.64
CA GLU A 83 -16.66 -5.09 9.70
C GLU A 83 -17.24 -3.95 8.84
N GLU A 84 -17.43 -2.77 9.40
CA GLU A 84 -17.81 -1.57 8.65
C GLU A 84 -16.79 -1.22 7.55
N GLU A 85 -15.49 -1.28 7.85
CA GLU A 85 -14.44 -1.04 6.85
C GLU A 85 -14.42 -2.12 5.76
N LEU A 86 -14.61 -3.39 6.15
CA LEU A 86 -14.74 -4.48 5.20
C LEU A 86 -15.97 -4.32 4.31
N GLU A 87 -17.08 -3.83 4.85
CA GLU A 87 -18.32 -3.62 4.11
C GLU A 87 -18.20 -2.46 3.12
N LYS A 88 -17.51 -1.37 3.49
CA LYS A 88 -17.16 -0.28 2.56
C LYS A 88 -16.35 -0.82 1.38
N TRP A 89 -15.34 -1.63 1.65
CA TRP A 89 -14.52 -2.28 0.62
C TRP A 89 -15.35 -3.22 -0.25
N ARG A 90 -16.17 -4.06 0.37
CA ARG A 90 -17.05 -4.99 -0.31
C ARG A 90 -17.93 -4.28 -1.33
N LYS A 91 -18.59 -3.19 -0.94
CA LYS A 91 -19.43 -2.36 -1.83
C LYS A 91 -18.62 -1.69 -2.92
N THR A 92 -17.48 -1.09 -2.58
CA THR A 92 -16.62 -0.34 -3.52
C THR A 92 -16.14 -1.21 -4.68
N TYR A 93 -15.75 -2.45 -4.38
CA TYR A 93 -15.19 -3.37 -5.38
C TYR A 93 -16.20 -4.37 -5.92
N GLY A 94 -17.43 -4.44 -5.37
CA GLY A 94 -18.49 -5.32 -5.85
C GLY A 94 -18.34 -6.77 -5.38
N PHE A 95 -17.70 -7.01 -4.23
CA PHE A 95 -17.55 -8.35 -3.66
C PHE A 95 -18.89 -8.87 -3.08
N PRO A 96 -19.11 -10.19 -3.05
CA PRO A 96 -20.27 -10.78 -2.39
C PRO A 96 -20.13 -10.74 -0.86
N ARG A 97 -21.24 -10.91 -0.12
CA ARG A 97 -21.24 -10.85 1.36
C ARG A 97 -20.39 -11.95 2.00
N GLU A 98 -20.30 -13.07 1.31
CA GLU A 98 -19.53 -14.25 1.63
C GLU A 98 -18.02 -13.97 1.66
N TRP A 99 -17.57 -12.92 0.96
CA TRP A 99 -16.18 -12.44 1.04
C TRP A 99 -15.78 -12.02 2.45
N VAL A 100 -16.69 -11.33 3.16
CA VAL A 100 -16.52 -10.96 4.57
C VAL A 100 -16.72 -12.19 5.46
N THR A 101 -17.82 -12.92 5.23
CA THR A 101 -18.29 -14.01 6.10
C THR A 101 -17.30 -15.16 6.20
N TYR A 102 -16.74 -15.63 5.09
CA TYR A 102 -15.72 -16.69 5.07
C TYR A 102 -14.29 -16.15 5.22
N GLY A 103 -14.16 -14.84 5.41
CA GLY A 103 -12.90 -14.17 5.66
C GLY A 103 -11.96 -14.10 4.46
N PHE A 104 -12.49 -14.16 3.23
CA PHE A 104 -11.68 -14.10 1.99
C PHE A 104 -10.86 -12.80 1.88
N TRP A 105 -11.28 -11.72 2.56
CA TRP A 105 -10.54 -10.46 2.68
C TRP A 105 -9.12 -10.60 3.25
N ARG A 106 -8.81 -11.70 3.95
CA ARG A 106 -7.50 -11.96 4.55
C ARG A 106 -6.41 -12.26 3.51
N TRP A 107 -6.79 -12.54 2.26
CA TRP A 107 -5.86 -12.96 1.22
C TRP A 107 -5.94 -12.08 0.00
N ARG A 108 -4.76 -11.65 -0.48
CA ARG A 108 -4.63 -10.99 -1.79
C ARG A 108 -4.79 -11.97 -2.95
N ARG A 109 -4.31 -13.21 -2.77
CA ARG A 109 -4.42 -14.32 -3.72
C ARG A 109 -4.89 -15.57 -2.99
N LEU A 110 -5.91 -16.22 -3.54
CA LEU A 110 -6.43 -17.47 -2.97
C LEU A 110 -5.54 -18.67 -3.32
N SER A 111 -5.31 -19.53 -2.32
CA SER A 111 -4.69 -20.85 -2.48
C SER A 111 -5.60 -21.79 -3.28
N LYS A 112 -5.06 -22.95 -3.70
CA LYS A 112 -5.84 -23.98 -4.41
C LYS A 112 -7.09 -24.41 -3.63
N SER A 113 -6.92 -24.74 -2.35
CA SER A 113 -8.03 -25.17 -1.48
C SER A 113 -9.07 -24.07 -1.26
N GLN A 114 -8.64 -22.81 -1.17
CA GLN A 114 -9.56 -21.67 -1.04
C GLN A 114 -10.36 -21.42 -2.33
N LYS A 115 -9.73 -21.59 -3.50
CA LYS A 115 -10.43 -21.52 -4.78
C LYS A 115 -11.45 -22.65 -4.92
N GLU A 116 -11.10 -23.87 -4.52
CA GLU A 116 -12.02 -25.01 -4.51
C GLU A 116 -13.22 -24.76 -3.59
N LEU A 117 -12.97 -24.24 -2.38
CA LEU A 117 -14.04 -23.83 -1.47
C LEU A 117 -14.94 -22.75 -2.09
N ALA A 118 -14.35 -21.71 -2.68
CA ALA A 118 -15.12 -20.66 -3.34
C ALA A 118 -15.96 -21.21 -4.52
N LYS A 119 -15.45 -22.18 -5.29
CA LYS A 119 -16.21 -22.83 -6.37
C LYS A 119 -17.38 -23.63 -5.80
N ALA A 120 -17.14 -24.40 -4.74
CA ALA A 120 -18.18 -25.19 -4.08
C ALA A 120 -19.31 -24.30 -3.53
N LEU A 121 -18.99 -23.08 -3.12
CA LEU A 121 -19.94 -22.08 -2.64
C LEU A 121 -20.60 -21.24 -3.76
N GLY A 122 -20.29 -21.50 -5.03
CA GLY A 122 -20.81 -20.71 -6.16
C GLY A 122 -20.26 -19.29 -6.24
N LEU A 123 -19.17 -19.00 -5.52
CA LEU A 123 -18.56 -17.66 -5.39
C LEU A 123 -17.56 -17.39 -6.51
N THR A 124 -17.98 -17.54 -7.76
CA THR A 124 -17.11 -17.31 -8.93
C THR A 124 -16.57 -15.89 -8.96
N CYS A 125 -17.34 -14.88 -8.53
CA CYS A 125 -16.89 -13.49 -8.42
C CYS A 125 -15.71 -13.30 -7.45
N VAL A 126 -15.61 -14.09 -6.37
CA VAL A 126 -14.45 -14.05 -5.45
C VAL A 126 -13.19 -14.66 -6.11
N ILE A 127 -13.39 -15.58 -7.06
CA ILE A 127 -12.32 -16.30 -7.78
C ILE A 127 -11.85 -15.50 -9.00
N SER A 128 -12.80 -14.97 -9.78
CA SER A 128 -12.57 -14.27 -11.04
C SER A 128 -12.15 -12.82 -10.84
N GLU A 129 -12.40 -12.27 -9.65
CA GLU A 129 -12.14 -10.88 -9.34
C GLU A 129 -11.66 -10.75 -7.89
N ALA A 130 -10.44 -11.20 -7.59
CA ALA A 130 -9.61 -10.27 -6.84
C ALA A 130 -9.42 -9.05 -7.75
N ARG A 131 -10.41 -8.16 -7.84
CA ARG A 131 -10.27 -6.82 -8.43
C ARG A 131 -9.11 -6.23 -7.68
N SER A 132 -7.96 -6.34 -8.31
CA SER A 132 -6.69 -6.12 -7.67
C SER A 132 -6.69 -4.66 -7.27
N VAL A 133 -6.54 -4.39 -5.97
CA VAL A 133 -5.61 -3.30 -5.62
C VAL A 133 -4.36 -3.64 -6.43
N PRO A 134 -4.02 -2.85 -7.47
CA PRO A 134 -3.07 -3.26 -8.48
C PRO A 134 -1.84 -3.85 -7.79
N GLU A 135 -1.51 -5.10 -8.12
CA GLU A 135 -0.45 -5.85 -7.44
C GLU A 135 0.89 -5.11 -7.49
N ARG A 136 1.05 -4.33 -8.57
CA ARG A 136 1.98 -3.23 -8.75
C ARG A 136 1.26 -2.11 -9.50
N LEU A 137 1.58 -0.86 -9.17
CA LEU A 137 1.21 0.26 -10.02
C LEU A 137 2.01 0.15 -11.32
N GLU A 138 1.33 -0.22 -12.40
CA GLU A 138 1.94 -0.31 -13.72
C GLU A 138 1.61 0.95 -14.50
N TYR A 139 2.58 1.43 -15.29
CA TYR A 139 2.36 2.51 -16.24
C TYR A 139 2.83 2.08 -17.62
N THR A 140 2.00 2.34 -18.62
CA THR A 140 2.42 2.21 -20.02
C THR A 140 2.87 3.59 -20.49
N LEU A 141 4.08 3.68 -21.06
CA LEU A 141 4.53 4.87 -21.78
C LEU A 141 4.24 4.73 -23.26
N ILE A 142 3.57 5.72 -23.83
CA ILE A 142 3.39 5.87 -25.27
C ILE A 142 4.03 7.21 -25.62
N TYR A 143 5.18 7.16 -26.29
CA TYR A 143 5.82 8.34 -26.85
C TYR A 143 5.10 8.73 -28.13
N GLU A 144 4.53 9.94 -28.17
CA GLU A 144 3.88 10.48 -29.37
C GLU A 144 4.71 11.64 -29.94
N GLY A 145 5.97 11.34 -30.27
CA GLY A 145 6.79 12.18 -31.16
C GLY A 145 7.14 13.58 -30.64
N GLU A 146 7.88 14.28 -31.49
CA GLU A 146 8.19 15.70 -31.37
C GLU A 146 7.18 16.47 -32.24
N THR A 147 6.50 17.45 -31.68
CA THR A 147 5.72 18.41 -32.46
C THR A 147 6.55 19.67 -32.64
N CYS A 148 6.93 19.96 -33.89
CA CYS A 148 7.53 21.23 -34.25
C CYS A 148 6.44 22.29 -34.34
N SER A 149 6.38 23.17 -33.35
CA SER A 149 5.68 24.45 -33.48
C SER A 149 6.66 25.49 -34.03
N VAL A 150 6.14 26.56 -34.66
CA VAL A 150 6.92 27.57 -35.41
C VAL A 150 8.14 28.12 -34.63
N ASN A 151 8.14 28.05 -33.29
CA ASN A 151 9.22 28.57 -32.42
C ASN A 151 9.78 27.58 -31.38
N ALA A 152 9.36 26.31 -31.34
CA ALA A 152 9.88 25.33 -30.37
C ALA A 152 9.56 23.86 -30.73
N THR A 153 10.48 22.96 -30.40
CA THR A 153 10.24 21.52 -30.34
C THR A 153 9.61 21.16 -28.99
N GLU A 154 8.42 20.55 -29.03
CA GLU A 154 7.76 20.01 -27.83
C GLU A 154 7.64 18.49 -27.94
N SER A 155 8.03 17.79 -26.88
CA SER A 155 7.89 16.33 -26.79
C SER A 155 6.64 15.97 -26.00
N ILE A 156 5.77 15.14 -26.59
CA ILE A 156 4.51 14.72 -25.96
C ILE A 156 4.61 13.27 -25.52
N ILE A 157 4.37 13.05 -24.23
CA ILE A 157 4.43 11.73 -23.60
C ILE A 157 3.05 11.43 -23.04
N LYS A 158 2.44 10.35 -23.50
CA LYS A 158 1.20 9.83 -22.94
C LYS A 158 1.50 8.64 -22.04
N ALA A 159 0.85 8.59 -20.90
CA ALA A 159 0.96 7.49 -19.98
C ALA A 159 -0.39 7.15 -19.35
N ALA A 160 -0.53 5.91 -18.87
CA ALA A 160 -1.73 5.45 -18.21
C ALA A 160 -1.39 4.54 -17.05
N LEU A 161 -2.03 4.78 -15.91
CA LEU A 161 -2.05 3.87 -14.76
C LEU A 161 -3.18 2.85 -14.92
N ASN A 162 -2.98 1.67 -14.36
CA ASN A 162 -3.99 0.62 -14.27
C ASN A 162 -5.06 0.87 -13.18
N THR A 163 -5.15 2.08 -12.64
CA THR A 163 -6.10 2.44 -11.57
C THR A 163 -6.65 3.84 -11.74
N ARG A 164 -7.88 4.04 -11.24
CA ARG A 164 -8.42 5.39 -11.01
C ARG A 164 -7.65 6.09 -9.91
N ILE A 165 -7.66 7.43 -9.95
CA ILE A 165 -6.90 8.24 -9.00
C ILE A 165 -7.77 9.28 -8.30
N ASP A 166 -7.49 9.49 -7.02
CA ASP A 166 -8.02 10.60 -6.23
C ASP A 166 -7.32 11.91 -6.64
N LEU A 167 -8.08 12.81 -7.27
CA LEU A 167 -7.56 14.05 -7.83
C LEU A 167 -7.06 15.03 -6.77
N GLU A 168 -7.71 15.09 -5.61
CA GLU A 168 -7.29 16.00 -4.53
C GLU A 168 -5.99 15.51 -3.92
N ARG A 169 -5.90 14.20 -3.67
CA ARG A 169 -4.69 13.56 -3.16
C ARG A 169 -3.50 13.77 -4.09
N ILE A 170 -3.74 13.58 -5.38
CA ILE A 170 -2.71 13.75 -6.41
C ILE A 170 -2.31 15.21 -6.55
N SER A 171 -3.26 16.13 -6.60
CA SER A 171 -2.97 17.58 -6.66
C SER A 171 -2.12 18.03 -5.47
N ASN A 172 -2.41 17.54 -4.26
CA ASN A 172 -1.60 17.86 -3.08
C ASN A 172 -0.14 17.41 -3.23
N PHE A 173 0.13 16.24 -3.81
CA PHE A 173 1.49 15.75 -4.00
C PHE A 173 2.20 16.38 -5.19
N LEU A 174 1.49 16.62 -6.29
CA LEU A 174 2.05 17.26 -7.47
C LEU A 174 2.48 18.71 -7.22
N SER A 175 1.99 19.34 -6.15
CA SER A 175 2.53 20.62 -5.73
C SER A 175 4.00 20.56 -5.30
N ILE A 176 4.61 19.37 -5.17
CA ILE A 176 6.06 19.23 -5.01
C ILE A 176 6.80 19.60 -6.31
N LEU A 177 6.19 19.38 -7.48
CA LEU A 177 6.82 19.55 -8.80
C LEU A 177 6.49 20.89 -9.47
N GLY A 178 5.51 21.64 -8.95
CA GLY A 178 5.08 22.91 -9.51
C GLY A 178 3.67 23.31 -9.08
N GLU A 179 2.98 24.14 -9.85
CA GLU A 179 1.63 24.60 -9.52
C GLU A 179 0.58 23.56 -9.99
N ALA A 180 -0.12 22.94 -9.03
CA ALA A 180 -1.14 21.92 -9.31
C ALA A 180 -2.56 22.45 -9.02
N LYS A 181 -3.40 22.44 -10.06
CA LYS A 181 -4.82 22.88 -10.04
C LYS A 181 -5.75 21.74 -10.41
N THR A 182 -6.79 21.52 -9.62
CA THR A 182 -7.80 20.48 -9.85
C THR A 182 -9.06 21.09 -10.44
N SER A 183 -9.64 20.47 -11.46
CA SER A 183 -10.98 20.73 -11.96
C SER A 183 -11.84 19.48 -11.70
N LYS A 184 -12.77 19.58 -10.74
CA LYS A 184 -13.65 18.46 -10.38
C LYS A 184 -14.65 18.13 -11.50
N GLU A 185 -15.20 19.16 -12.14
CA GLU A 185 -16.16 19.02 -13.25
C GLU A 185 -15.58 18.23 -14.42
N LEU A 186 -14.31 18.47 -14.76
CA LEU A 186 -13.63 17.80 -15.86
C LEU A 186 -12.90 16.51 -15.43
N GLY A 187 -12.82 16.24 -14.13
CA GLY A 187 -12.08 15.09 -13.60
C GLY A 187 -10.57 15.15 -13.86
N ILE A 188 -9.96 16.35 -13.80
CA ILE A 188 -8.58 16.59 -14.23
C ILE A 188 -7.77 17.33 -13.17
N VAL A 189 -6.47 17.00 -13.06
CA VAL A 189 -5.44 17.84 -12.44
C VAL A 189 -4.50 18.37 -13.51
N ASN A 190 -4.33 19.69 -13.57
CA ASN A 190 -3.30 20.35 -14.38
C ASN A 190 -2.12 20.72 -13.48
N LEU A 191 -0.92 20.28 -13.87
CA LEU A 191 0.35 20.62 -13.25
C LEU A 191 1.18 21.47 -14.21
N MET A 192 1.61 22.64 -13.75
CA MET A 192 2.59 23.48 -14.42
C MET A 192 3.91 23.39 -13.68
N GLY A 193 4.86 22.64 -14.24
CA GLY A 193 6.25 22.61 -13.78
C GLY A 193 7.09 23.70 -14.46
N LYS A 194 8.37 23.75 -14.12
CA LYS A 194 9.31 24.74 -14.68
C LYS A 194 9.46 24.61 -16.21
N ASP A 195 9.77 23.40 -16.67
CA ASP A 195 10.09 23.12 -18.09
C ASP A 195 9.10 22.12 -18.72
N PHE A 196 7.99 21.83 -18.03
CA PHE A 196 6.98 20.89 -18.49
C PHE A 196 5.57 21.22 -18.00
N THR A 197 4.58 20.72 -18.72
CA THR A 197 3.19 20.68 -18.24
C THR A 197 2.72 19.24 -18.19
N CYS A 198 1.87 18.91 -17.22
CA CYS A 198 1.29 17.59 -17.09
C CYS A 198 -0.20 17.70 -16.82
N ARG A 199 -1.00 16.96 -17.59
CA ARG A 199 -2.45 16.84 -17.38
C ARG A 199 -2.78 15.43 -16.98
N ILE A 200 -3.38 15.24 -15.81
CA ILE A 200 -3.72 13.93 -15.25
C ILE A 200 -5.24 13.82 -15.14
N PHE A 201 -5.78 12.72 -15.64
CA PHE A 201 -7.20 12.42 -15.65
C PHE A 201 -7.53 11.44 -14.53
N GLN A 202 -8.73 11.53 -13.97
CA GLN A 202 -9.23 10.62 -12.92
C GLN A 202 -9.18 9.14 -13.33
N THR A 203 -9.20 8.87 -14.64
CA THR A 203 -9.11 7.53 -15.23
C THR A 203 -7.73 6.89 -15.10
N GLY A 204 -6.72 7.60 -14.63
CA GLY A 204 -5.34 7.09 -14.56
C GLY A 204 -4.46 7.53 -15.73
N ARG A 205 -5.04 8.15 -16.77
CA ARG A 205 -4.29 8.65 -17.92
C ARG A 205 -3.62 9.97 -17.59
N PHE A 206 -2.45 10.23 -18.17
CA PHE A 206 -1.80 11.52 -18.09
C PHE A 206 -0.97 11.84 -19.33
N VAL A 207 -0.87 13.12 -19.63
CA VAL A 207 -0.16 13.67 -20.79
C VAL A 207 0.85 14.67 -20.29
N ILE A 208 2.12 14.44 -20.58
CA ILE A 208 3.23 15.33 -20.24
C ILE A 208 3.72 15.99 -21.53
N ARG A 209 3.92 17.31 -21.49
CA ARG A 209 4.54 18.09 -22.56
C ARG A 209 5.81 18.73 -22.02
N VAL A 210 6.94 18.51 -22.69
CA VAL A 210 8.26 19.03 -22.29
C VAL A 210 8.74 20.01 -23.36
N LYS A 211 9.32 21.14 -22.93
CA LYS A 211 9.92 22.13 -23.84
C LYS A 211 11.43 21.88 -23.97
N ASP A 212 11.95 21.91 -25.20
CA ASP A 212 13.38 21.95 -25.57
C ASP A 212 14.21 20.70 -25.14
N ASP A 213 14.52 19.82 -26.10
CA ASP A 213 14.86 18.43 -25.83
C ASP A 213 16.33 18.09 -26.16
N LYS A 214 17.05 17.52 -25.18
CA LYS A 214 18.28 16.74 -25.45
C LYS A 214 18.43 15.49 -24.57
N GLU A 215 17.95 15.48 -23.32
CA GLU A 215 18.00 14.28 -22.43
C GLU A 215 16.94 14.26 -21.30
N ILE A 216 15.96 15.17 -21.34
CA ILE A 216 15.12 15.56 -20.20
C ILE A 216 13.82 14.71 -20.01
N PRO A 217 13.15 14.17 -21.05
CA PRO A 217 11.82 13.56 -20.96
C PRO A 217 11.69 12.46 -19.91
N ARG A 218 12.67 11.54 -19.85
CA ARG A 218 12.60 10.37 -18.97
C ARG A 218 12.64 10.76 -17.48
N LYS A 219 13.49 11.73 -17.11
CA LYS A 219 13.61 12.19 -15.71
C LYS A 219 12.32 12.88 -15.26
N ILE A 220 11.69 13.67 -16.12
CA ILE A 220 10.41 14.33 -15.80
C ILE A 220 9.30 13.30 -15.60
N VAL A 221 9.19 12.34 -16.52
CA VAL A 221 8.23 11.24 -16.40
C VAL A 221 8.43 10.47 -15.09
N GLU A 222 9.68 10.13 -14.76
CA GLU A 222 10.01 9.42 -13.53
C GLU A 222 9.65 10.22 -12.29
N LYS A 223 9.92 11.54 -12.26
CA LYS A 223 9.53 12.43 -11.16
C LYS A 223 8.01 12.50 -10.98
N VAL A 224 7.27 12.71 -12.07
CA VAL A 224 5.79 12.73 -12.05
C VAL A 224 5.26 11.40 -11.54
N PHE A 225 5.75 10.29 -12.07
CA PHE A 225 5.35 8.95 -11.66
C PHE A 225 5.66 8.67 -10.18
N LYS A 226 6.89 8.93 -9.73
CA LYS A 226 7.28 8.81 -8.30
C LYS A 226 6.38 9.63 -7.40
N THR A 227 6.02 10.85 -7.81
CA THR A 227 5.12 11.72 -7.04
C THR A 227 3.72 11.12 -6.93
N ILE A 228 3.19 10.57 -8.02
CA ILE A 228 1.88 9.88 -8.05
C ILE A 228 1.91 8.62 -7.17
N VAL A 229 2.92 7.76 -7.32
CA VAL A 229 3.10 6.54 -6.49
C VAL A 229 3.13 6.91 -5.02
N LYS A 230 3.92 7.92 -4.65
CA LYS A 230 4.02 8.44 -3.28
C LYS A 230 2.67 8.91 -2.76
N ALA A 231 1.86 9.56 -3.58
CA ALA A 231 0.54 10.06 -3.21
C ALA A 231 -0.44 8.91 -2.89
N ILE A 232 -0.46 7.88 -3.76
CA ILE A 232 -1.36 6.72 -3.68
C ILE A 232 -1.02 5.84 -2.47
N TYR A 233 0.25 5.49 -2.31
CA TYR A 233 0.68 4.51 -1.30
C TYR A 233 1.23 5.15 -0.02
N CYS A 234 1.03 6.46 0.19
CA CYS A 234 1.47 7.12 1.41
C CYS A 234 0.92 6.42 2.66
N VAL A 235 1.81 5.95 3.53
CA VAL A 235 1.45 5.30 4.82
C VAL A 235 1.55 6.25 6.03
N GLY A 236 1.82 7.54 5.79
CA GLY A 236 1.90 8.53 6.88
C GLY A 236 3.16 8.44 7.75
N CYS A 237 4.24 7.81 7.29
CA CYS A 237 5.44 7.56 8.11
C CYS A 237 6.22 8.80 8.58
N GLY A 238 5.93 10.01 8.06
CA GLY A 238 6.56 11.24 8.53
C GLY A 238 7.96 11.56 7.99
N ILE A 239 8.66 10.66 7.28
CA ILE A 239 10.04 10.92 6.78
C ILE A 239 10.13 12.18 5.91
N CYS A 240 9.10 12.45 5.10
CA CYS A 240 9.06 13.66 4.27
C CYS A 240 8.98 14.96 5.08
N VAL A 241 8.43 14.93 6.29
CA VAL A 241 8.34 16.09 7.19
C VAL A 241 9.74 16.51 7.64
N SER A 242 10.56 15.56 8.11
CA SER A 242 11.92 15.85 8.57
C SER A 242 12.86 16.30 7.44
N LYS A 243 12.60 15.88 6.20
CA LYS A 243 13.39 16.28 5.02
C LYS A 243 12.96 17.61 4.41
N CYS A 244 11.81 18.18 4.82
CA CYS A 244 11.32 19.43 4.27
C CYS A 244 12.03 20.63 4.93
N PRO A 245 12.89 21.39 4.22
CA PRO A 245 13.62 22.50 4.82
C PRO A 245 12.72 23.67 5.23
N ASN A 246 11.53 23.80 4.63
CA ASN A 246 10.62 24.92 4.87
C ASN A 246 9.44 24.56 5.76
N GLY A 247 9.40 23.33 6.32
CA GLY A 247 8.27 22.88 7.13
C GLY A 247 6.93 22.77 6.37
N ALA A 248 6.96 22.66 5.03
CA ALA A 248 5.77 22.65 4.18
C ALA A 248 4.96 21.35 4.19
N ILE A 249 5.28 20.38 5.06
CA ILE A 249 4.63 19.05 5.07
C ILE A 249 4.22 18.71 6.50
N SER A 250 2.97 18.28 6.66
CA SER A 250 2.41 17.80 7.92
C SER A 250 1.75 16.42 7.74
N ILE A 251 1.52 15.69 8.83
CA ILE A 251 0.73 14.45 8.82
C ILE A 251 -0.67 14.75 9.37
N ILE A 252 -1.69 14.62 8.52
CA ILE A 252 -3.10 14.84 8.88
C ILE A 252 -3.86 13.56 8.54
N ASN A 253 -4.61 13.01 9.48
CA ASN A 253 -5.38 11.76 9.32
C ASN A 253 -4.53 10.59 8.80
N GLY A 254 -3.30 10.44 9.32
CA GLY A 254 -2.38 9.37 8.93
C GLY A 254 -1.82 9.50 7.51
N LYS A 255 -1.93 10.67 6.87
CA LYS A 255 -1.43 10.91 5.52
C LYS A 255 -0.64 12.23 5.48
N ALA A 256 0.42 12.25 4.67
CA ALA A 256 1.16 13.50 4.46
C ALA A 256 0.32 14.49 3.64
N VAL A 257 0.32 15.76 4.06
CA VAL A 257 -0.35 16.89 3.41
C VAL A 257 0.68 18.00 3.20
N ILE A 258 0.78 18.49 1.97
CA ILE A 258 1.69 19.58 1.60
C ILE A 258 0.96 20.91 1.65
N ASP A 259 1.55 21.86 2.38
CA ASP A 259 1.17 23.26 2.34
C ASP A 259 1.76 23.92 1.08
N LYS A 260 0.88 24.35 0.18
CA LYS A 260 1.27 24.95 -1.10
C LYS A 260 1.96 26.31 -0.93
N ALA A 261 1.68 27.04 0.15
CA ALA A 261 2.25 28.37 0.37
C ALA A 261 3.72 28.30 0.85
N LEU A 262 4.08 27.23 1.58
CA LEU A 262 5.44 27.05 2.12
C LEU A 262 6.34 26.20 1.19
N CYS A 263 5.75 25.46 0.25
CA CYS A 263 6.48 24.58 -0.65
C CYS A 263 7.25 25.37 -1.72
N THR A 264 8.58 25.22 -1.77
CA THR A 264 9.43 25.86 -2.81
C THR A 264 9.73 24.93 -3.99
N HIS A 265 8.99 23.83 -4.13
CA HIS A 265 9.20 22.83 -5.19
C HIS A 265 10.63 22.26 -5.26
N CYS A 266 11.34 22.19 -4.13
CA CYS A 266 12.74 21.74 -4.09
C CYS A 266 12.94 20.22 -4.20
N GLU A 267 11.86 19.44 -4.24
CA GLU A 267 11.84 17.97 -4.44
C GLU A 267 12.58 17.10 -3.40
N LYS A 268 13.26 17.68 -2.40
CA LYS A 268 14.05 16.94 -1.38
C LYS A 268 13.27 15.84 -0.67
N CYS A 269 11.96 16.03 -0.50
CA CYS A 269 11.08 15.06 0.16
C CYS A 269 10.75 13.80 -0.68
N LEU A 270 11.19 13.73 -1.95
CA LEU A 270 11.00 12.56 -2.82
C LEU A 270 12.09 11.49 -2.66
N GLY A 271 13.27 11.81 -2.11
CA GLY A 271 14.44 10.93 -2.15
C GLY A 271 14.35 9.64 -1.32
N GLU A 272 14.02 9.75 -0.04
CA GLU A 272 14.07 8.61 0.91
C GLU A 272 12.68 8.11 1.30
N CYS A 273 11.77 7.95 0.32
CA CYS A 273 10.45 7.45 0.62
C CYS A 273 10.41 5.91 0.56
N PRO A 274 10.00 5.20 1.64
CA PRO A 274 9.91 3.73 1.64
C PRO A 274 8.97 3.14 0.59
N VAL A 275 8.09 3.98 0.03
CA VAL A 275 7.14 3.64 -1.03
C VAL A 275 7.77 3.72 -2.43
N LEU A 276 8.90 4.43 -2.56
CA LEU A 276 9.62 4.66 -3.82
C LEU A 276 10.92 3.85 -3.92
N LEU A 277 11.27 3.13 -2.84
CA LEU A 277 12.43 2.24 -2.73
C LEU A 277 12.06 0.81 -3.16
#